data_AF-A0A940WB13-F1
#
_entry.id   AF-A0A940WB13-F1
#
_cell.length_a   1.000
_cell.length_b   1.000
_cell.length_c   1.000
_cell.angle_alpha   90.00
_cell.angle_beta   90.00
_cell.angle_gamma   90.00
#
_symmetry.space_group_name_H-M   'P 1'
#
loop_
_entity.id
_entity.type
_entity.pdbx_description
1 polymer ?
#
loop_
_entity_poly.entity_id
_entity_poly.type
_entity_poly.pdbx_seq_one_letter_code
_entity_poly.pdbx_strand_id
1 'polypeptide(L)'
;MSGEINRPVCTFCGQPITGEAPGQSNPCEYCSSLSGGYPHLVVLSEAIAGSAVGYLEGATYPQILLGIARFLLGRHDDKVCGLSTIVAHLACEVAVERAFSDTFARKGILSLEETVGDALNGYNLANDKVRKLYTSLTGDAIQEQPFWDAFIRSAQRRDAIIRKGKIVGRGEAEESIEAVSDFLAHLTG
;
A
#
# COMPACT_ATOMS: atom_id res chain seq x y z
N MET A 1 -27.88 9.28 29.05
CA MET A 1 -27.54 8.92 27.66
C MET A 1 -26.15 9.49 27.40
N SER A 2 -25.13 8.67 27.66
CA SER A 2 -23.73 9.11 27.60
C SER A 2 -23.25 8.99 26.15
N GLY A 3 -22.93 10.11 25.52
CA GLY A 3 -22.36 10.13 24.18
C GLY A 3 -21.00 9.44 24.18
N GLU A 4 -20.80 8.51 23.26
CA GLU A 4 -19.49 7.90 23.00
C GLU A 4 -18.54 9.01 22.51
N ILE A 5 -17.57 9.34 23.36
CA ILE A 5 -16.44 10.18 22.97
C ILE A 5 -15.59 9.32 22.02
N ASN A 6 -15.63 9.67 20.73
CA ASN A 6 -14.86 9.01 19.69
C ASN A 6 -13.37 9.12 20.03
N ARG A 7 -12.78 8.06 20.59
CA ARG A 7 -11.37 8.07 21.02
C ARG A 7 -10.48 7.92 19.80
N PRO A 8 -9.43 8.75 19.64
CA PRO A 8 -8.49 8.59 18.55
C PRO A 8 -7.82 7.22 18.65
N VAL A 9 -7.71 6.53 17.51
CA VAL A 9 -7.00 5.25 17.38
C VAL A 9 -5.68 5.47 16.65
N CYS A 10 -4.69 4.64 16.94
CA CYS A 10 -3.44 4.64 16.20
C CYS A 10 -3.71 4.29 14.72
N THR A 11 -3.29 5.15 13.81
CA THR A 11 -3.41 4.92 12.36
C THR A 11 -2.52 3.79 11.85
N PHE A 12 -1.57 3.33 12.66
CA PHE A 12 -0.67 2.22 12.34
C PHE A 12 -1.20 0.87 12.86
N CYS A 13 -1.61 0.76 14.14
CA CYS A 13 -2.02 -0.53 14.74
C CYS A 13 -3.50 -0.62 15.17
N GLY A 14 -4.28 0.44 14.98
CA GLY A 14 -5.72 0.47 15.32
C GLY A 14 -6.04 0.48 16.81
N GLN A 15 -5.03 0.44 17.70
CA GLN A 15 -5.26 0.47 19.14
C GLN A 15 -5.76 1.84 19.62
N PRO A 16 -6.67 1.91 20.60
CA PRO A 16 -7.13 3.17 21.18
C PRO A 16 -5.97 3.92 21.83
N ILE A 17 -5.85 5.21 21.53
CA ILE A 17 -4.84 6.05 22.18
C ILE A 17 -5.39 6.45 23.55
N THR A 18 -4.64 6.10 24.59
CA THR A 18 -4.95 6.45 25.98
C THR A 18 -4.23 7.74 26.37
N GLY A 19 -4.96 8.84 26.55
CA GLY A 19 -4.40 10.11 27.03
C GLY A 19 -4.91 11.34 26.27
N GLU A 20 -4.58 12.52 26.79
CA GLU A 20 -4.76 13.79 26.07
C GLU A 20 -3.75 13.92 24.94
N ALA A 21 -4.09 14.72 23.94
CA ALA A 21 -3.28 14.85 22.75
C ALA A 21 -1.91 15.49 23.04
N PRO A 22 -0.76 14.79 22.93
CA PRO A 22 0.52 15.45 23.15
C PRO A 22 0.79 16.50 22.05
N GLY A 23 1.29 17.67 22.45
CA GLY A 23 1.70 18.74 21.54
C GLY A 23 2.92 18.39 20.66
N GLN A 24 3.49 17.20 20.83
CA GLN A 24 4.60 16.64 20.03
C GLN A 24 4.37 15.15 19.79
N SER A 25 4.80 14.65 18.62
CA SER A 25 4.63 13.27 18.18
C SER A 25 5.45 12.30 19.05
N ASN A 26 4.84 11.75 20.10
CA ASN A 26 5.43 10.62 20.82
C ASN A 26 5.14 9.32 20.07
N PRO A 27 6.03 8.30 20.14
CA PRO A 27 5.78 7.02 19.51
C PRO A 27 4.56 6.32 20.10
N CYS A 28 3.85 5.51 19.31
CA CYS A 28 2.74 4.70 19.80
C CYS A 28 3.23 3.71 20.87
N GLU A 29 2.59 3.70 22.03
CA GLU A 29 2.99 2.83 23.15
C GLU A 29 2.77 1.33 22.87
N TYR A 30 1.91 0.98 21.90
CA TYR A 30 1.58 -0.41 21.56
C TYR A 30 2.42 -1.00 20.42
N CYS A 31 2.85 -0.17 19.46
CA CYS A 31 3.58 -0.64 18.28
C CYS A 31 4.90 0.10 18.04
N SER A 32 5.28 1.02 18.94
CA SER A 32 6.50 1.83 18.88
C SER A 32 6.64 2.69 17.62
N SER A 33 5.59 2.81 16.82
CA SER A 33 5.59 3.66 15.62
C SER A 33 5.81 5.11 16.02
N LEU A 34 6.88 5.73 15.51
CA LEU A 34 7.22 7.15 15.74
C LEU A 34 6.10 8.11 15.28
N SER A 35 5.15 7.59 14.50
CA SER A 35 3.96 8.26 14.00
C SER A 35 2.80 8.26 15.00
N GLY A 36 3.07 8.23 16.31
CA GLY A 36 2.02 8.14 17.32
C GLY A 36 1.02 9.29 17.21
N GLY A 37 -0.11 8.96 16.59
CA GLY A 37 -1.40 9.45 17.01
C GLY A 37 -1.82 10.84 16.59
N TYR A 38 -1.62 11.28 15.35
CA TYR A 38 -2.52 12.26 14.72
C TYR A 38 -2.72 11.94 13.24
N PRO A 39 -3.88 12.27 12.65
CA PRO A 39 -4.06 12.22 11.21
C PRO A 39 -2.90 12.98 10.54
N HIS A 40 -2.07 12.26 9.81
CA HIS A 40 -0.99 12.89 9.06
C HIS A 40 -1.61 13.78 7.99
N LEU A 41 -1.36 15.09 8.12
CA LEU A 41 -1.70 16.07 7.11
C LEU A 41 -0.69 15.93 5.95
N VAL A 42 -0.92 15.00 5.04
CA VAL A 42 -0.17 14.95 3.78
C VAL A 42 -0.81 15.95 2.82
N VAL A 43 -0.39 17.20 2.93
CA VAL A 43 -0.74 18.24 1.95
C VAL A 43 0.16 18.04 0.73
N LEU A 44 -0.34 17.38 -0.31
CA LEU A 44 0.29 17.32 -1.63
C LEU A 44 0.05 18.66 -2.38
N SER A 45 0.44 19.81 -1.80
CA SER A 45 0.09 21.12 -2.39
C SER A 45 0.90 21.45 -3.64
N GLU A 46 2.11 20.93 -3.81
CA GLU A 46 3.01 21.48 -4.84
C GLU A 46 3.01 20.74 -6.19
N ALA A 47 2.18 19.70 -6.37
CA ALA A 47 1.97 19.08 -7.69
C ALA A 47 0.49 18.72 -8.01
N ILE A 48 -0.42 18.83 -7.04
CA ILE A 48 -1.85 18.47 -7.16
C ILE A 48 -2.72 19.72 -7.02
N ALA A 49 -2.42 20.77 -7.80
CA ALA A 49 -3.28 21.95 -7.91
C ALA A 49 -4.45 21.75 -8.92
N GLY A 50 -5.00 20.52 -9.03
CA GLY A 50 -6.10 20.23 -9.94
C GLY A 50 -6.89 18.99 -9.52
N SER A 51 -8.21 19.18 -9.36
CA SER A 51 -9.36 18.26 -9.20
C SER A 51 -9.25 16.96 -8.37
N ALA A 52 -8.09 16.57 -7.86
CA ALA A 52 -7.90 15.39 -7.02
C ALA A 52 -7.71 15.76 -5.54
N VAL A 53 -8.37 16.82 -5.08
CA VAL A 53 -8.56 17.06 -3.64
C VAL A 53 -9.74 16.21 -3.17
N GLY A 54 -9.51 14.90 -3.10
CA GLY A 54 -10.39 13.96 -2.41
C GLY A 54 -9.71 13.57 -1.10
N TYR A 55 -10.04 14.28 -0.02
CA TYR A 55 -9.60 13.94 1.33
C TYR A 55 -10.23 12.59 1.72
N LEU A 56 -9.40 11.58 2.01
CA LEU A 56 -9.86 10.31 2.57
C LEU A 56 -9.31 10.20 3.99
N GLU A 57 -10.10 10.67 4.95
CA GLU A 57 -9.85 10.40 6.36
C GLU A 57 -9.77 8.88 6.58
N GLY A 58 -8.68 8.41 7.20
CA GLY A 58 -8.45 6.97 7.41
C GLY A 58 -7.86 6.21 6.22
N ALA A 59 -7.42 6.89 5.14
CA ALA A 59 -6.75 6.21 4.03
C ALA A 59 -5.40 5.60 4.45
N THR A 60 -5.19 4.34 4.05
CA THR A 60 -3.91 3.65 4.20
C THR A 60 -2.91 4.14 3.14
N TYR A 61 -1.60 3.97 3.38
CA TYR A 61 -0.58 4.35 2.40
C TYR A 61 -0.77 3.67 1.02
N PRO A 62 -1.14 2.38 0.92
CA PRO A 62 -1.50 1.77 -0.36
C PRO A 62 -2.64 2.51 -1.09
N GLN A 63 -3.67 2.94 -0.36
CA GLN A 63 -4.79 3.69 -0.96
C GLN A 63 -4.35 5.07 -1.45
N ILE A 64 -3.46 5.75 -0.71
CA ILE A 64 -2.86 7.04 -1.13
C ILE A 64 -2.06 6.85 -2.42
N LEU A 65 -1.19 5.84 -2.46
CA LEU A 65 -0.37 5.53 -3.65
C LEU A 65 -1.25 5.19 -4.87
N LEU A 66 -2.29 4.38 -4.70
CA LEU A 66 -3.24 4.10 -5.77
C LEU A 66 -3.99 5.38 -6.22
N GLY A 67 -4.31 6.28 -5.29
CA GLY A 67 -4.86 7.61 -5.60
C GLY A 67 -3.91 8.44 -6.46
N ILE A 68 -2.62 8.47 -6.12
CA ILE A 68 -1.58 9.15 -6.90
C ILE A 68 -1.46 8.52 -8.30
N ALA A 69 -1.48 7.20 -8.42
CA ALA A 69 -1.46 6.51 -9.71
C ALA A 69 -2.64 6.93 -10.59
N ARG A 70 -3.87 6.90 -10.05
CA ARG A 70 -5.09 7.36 -10.75
C ARG A 70 -5.01 8.83 -11.16
N PHE A 71 -4.43 9.68 -10.31
CA PHE A 71 -4.19 11.08 -10.66
C PHE A 71 -3.23 11.24 -11.83
N LEU A 72 -2.13 10.49 -11.86
CA LEU A 72 -1.17 10.51 -12.97
C LEU A 72 -1.83 10.09 -14.28
N LEU A 73 -2.63 9.02 -14.26
CA LEU A 73 -3.38 8.58 -15.42
C LEU A 73 -4.34 9.66 -15.95
N GLY A 74 -4.99 10.41 -15.05
CA GLY A 74 -5.93 11.49 -15.38
C GLY A 74 -5.30 12.71 -16.06
N ARG A 75 -3.97 12.81 -16.14
CA ARG A 75 -3.27 13.93 -16.82
C ARG A 75 -3.28 13.84 -18.35
N HIS A 76 -3.76 12.73 -18.93
CA HIS A 76 -3.84 12.51 -20.38
C HIS A 76 -2.49 12.67 -21.12
N ASP A 77 -1.37 12.32 -20.47
CA ASP A 77 -0.03 12.29 -21.08
C ASP A 77 0.54 10.86 -21.01
N ASP A 78 0.87 10.27 -22.17
CA ASP A 78 1.45 8.93 -22.24
C ASP A 78 2.80 8.83 -21.49
N LYS A 79 3.52 9.95 -21.32
CA LYS A 79 4.77 9.98 -20.54
C LYS A 79 4.55 9.67 -19.07
N VAL A 80 3.37 9.98 -18.52
CA VAL A 80 3.05 9.71 -17.11
C VAL A 80 2.29 8.40 -16.91
N CYS A 81 1.83 7.74 -17.98
CA CYS A 81 1.17 6.43 -17.91
C CYS A 81 2.12 5.33 -17.38
N GLY A 82 3.40 5.40 -17.74
CA GLY A 82 4.44 4.55 -17.16
C GLY A 82 4.61 4.76 -15.65
N LEU A 83 4.66 6.02 -15.20
CA LEU A 83 4.75 6.37 -13.77
C LEU A 83 3.50 5.93 -13.01
N SER A 84 2.32 6.13 -13.58
CA SER A 84 1.05 5.64 -13.03
C SER A 84 1.11 4.13 -12.74
N THR A 85 1.60 3.34 -13.71
CA THR A 85 1.76 1.88 -13.55
C THR A 85 2.75 1.54 -12.43
N ILE A 86 3.89 2.25 -12.35
CA ILE A 86 4.89 2.01 -11.29
C ILE A 86 4.33 2.33 -9.92
N VAL A 87 3.68 3.49 -9.75
CA VAL A 87 3.12 3.93 -8.47
C VAL A 87 1.99 3.00 -8.02
N ALA A 88 1.18 2.47 -8.95
CA ALA A 88 0.17 1.47 -8.65
C ALA A 88 0.81 0.19 -8.05
N HIS A 89 1.88 -0.33 -8.65
CA HIS A 89 2.59 -1.51 -8.10
C HIS A 89 3.27 -1.23 -6.77
N LEU A 90 3.77 -0.01 -6.54
CA LEU A 90 4.30 0.38 -5.24
C LEU A 90 3.23 0.29 -4.14
N ALA A 91 1.97 0.60 -4.46
CA ALA A 91 0.86 0.42 -3.52
C ALA A 91 0.71 -1.06 -3.09
N CYS A 92 0.80 -2.00 -4.02
CA CYS A 92 0.78 -3.44 -3.73
C CYS A 92 1.95 -3.86 -2.83
N GLU A 93 3.16 -3.40 -3.13
CA GLU A 93 4.35 -3.76 -2.33
C GLU A 93 4.24 -3.29 -0.89
N VAL A 94 3.78 -2.05 -0.68
CA VAL A 94 3.53 -1.52 0.67
C VAL A 94 2.40 -2.29 1.38
N ALA A 95 1.36 -2.71 0.65
CA ALA A 95 0.29 -3.52 1.25
C ALA A 95 0.79 -4.91 1.68
N VAL A 96 1.65 -5.53 0.88
CA VAL A 96 2.23 -6.86 1.18
C VAL A 96 3.20 -6.79 2.35
N GLU A 97 4.06 -5.77 2.40
CA GLU A 97 4.94 -5.52 3.54
C GLU A 97 4.14 -5.45 4.85
N ARG A 98 3.04 -4.69 4.85
CA ARG A 98 2.13 -4.59 6.01
C ARG A 98 1.50 -5.92 6.37
N ALA A 99 1.03 -6.67 5.38
CA ALA A 99 0.47 -8.00 5.59
C ALA A 99 1.51 -8.95 6.23
N PHE A 100 2.79 -8.80 5.90
CA PHE A 100 3.88 -9.53 6.56
C PHE A 100 4.02 -9.10 8.01
N SER A 101 4.20 -7.80 8.29
CA SER A 101 4.34 -7.28 9.66
C SER A 101 3.19 -7.73 10.56
N ASP A 102 1.95 -7.59 10.09
CA ASP A 102 0.76 -8.02 10.83
C ASP A 102 0.76 -9.52 11.08
N THR A 103 1.22 -10.32 10.12
CA THR A 103 1.24 -11.77 10.26
C THR A 103 2.36 -12.24 11.18
N PHE A 104 3.54 -11.62 11.14
CA PHE A 104 4.61 -11.87 12.10
C PHE A 104 4.17 -11.53 13.53
N ALA A 105 3.48 -10.40 13.72
CA ALA A 105 2.89 -9.99 14.99
C ALA A 105 1.87 -11.01 15.49
N ARG A 106 0.87 -11.35 14.67
CA ARG A 106 -0.21 -12.28 15.04
C ARG A 106 0.29 -13.68 15.37
N LYS A 107 1.36 -14.15 14.71
CA LYS A 107 1.96 -15.46 14.97
C LYS A 107 2.99 -15.45 16.11
N GLY A 108 3.29 -14.30 16.71
CA GLY A 108 4.24 -14.19 17.82
C GLY A 108 5.70 -14.43 17.40
N ILE A 109 6.04 -14.16 16.14
CA ILE A 109 7.37 -14.40 15.55
C ILE A 109 8.01 -13.10 15.02
N LEU A 110 7.71 -11.97 15.65
CA LEU A 110 8.24 -10.63 15.31
C LEU A 110 9.77 -10.60 15.19
N SER A 111 10.48 -11.39 15.98
CA SER A 111 11.95 -11.48 15.92
C SER A 111 12.50 -11.95 14.57
N LEU A 112 11.67 -12.55 13.71
CA LEU A 112 12.06 -13.01 12.38
C LEU A 112 11.83 -11.95 11.29
N GLU A 113 11.07 -10.90 11.57
CA GLU A 113 10.63 -9.92 10.57
C GLU A 113 11.82 -9.23 9.88
N GLU A 114 12.75 -8.68 10.66
CA GLU A 114 13.94 -7.98 10.14
C GLU A 114 14.83 -8.92 9.31
N THR A 115 15.14 -10.11 9.85
CA THR A 115 15.98 -11.11 9.16
C THR A 115 15.35 -11.58 7.84
N VAL A 116 14.03 -11.74 7.82
CA VAL A 116 13.31 -12.11 6.58
C VAL A 116 13.29 -10.93 5.62
N GLY A 117 13.02 -9.72 6.09
CA GLY A 117 13.03 -8.48 5.30
C GLY A 117 14.36 -8.28 4.57
N ASP A 118 15.49 -8.41 5.26
CA ASP A 118 16.84 -8.29 4.69
C ASP A 118 17.13 -9.31 3.60
N ALA A 119 16.45 -10.47 3.63
CA ALA A 119 16.62 -11.53 2.65
C ALA A 119 15.74 -11.35 1.39
N LEU A 120 14.86 -10.35 1.36
CA LEU A 120 13.94 -10.06 0.27
C LEU A 120 14.42 -8.86 -0.55
N ASN A 121 14.29 -8.95 -1.88
CA ASN A 121 14.58 -7.85 -2.79
C ASN A 121 13.29 -7.08 -3.13
N GLY A 122 12.54 -6.71 -2.09
CA GLY A 122 11.22 -6.08 -2.18
C GLY A 122 10.04 -7.05 -2.01
N TYR A 123 8.83 -6.51 -2.08
CA TYR A 123 7.58 -7.18 -1.67
C TYR A 123 6.62 -7.52 -2.82
N ASN A 124 7.12 -7.55 -4.05
CA ASN A 124 6.29 -7.86 -5.21
C ASN A 124 5.90 -9.35 -5.25
N LEU A 125 4.61 -9.68 -5.09
CA LEU A 125 4.12 -11.08 -5.13
C LEU A 125 4.21 -11.73 -6.51
N ALA A 126 4.44 -10.98 -7.59
CA ALA A 126 4.81 -11.59 -8.87
C ALA A 126 6.15 -12.36 -8.78
N ASN A 127 6.99 -12.04 -7.79
CA ASN A 127 8.18 -12.81 -7.46
C ASN A 127 7.82 -14.09 -6.70
N ASP A 128 8.22 -15.25 -7.25
CA ASP A 128 7.94 -16.56 -6.68
C ASP A 128 8.44 -16.76 -5.24
N LYS A 129 9.59 -16.19 -4.87
CA LYS A 129 10.13 -16.29 -3.50
C LYS A 129 9.24 -15.53 -2.52
N VAL A 130 8.87 -14.30 -2.86
CA VAL A 130 8.01 -13.46 -2.02
C VAL A 130 6.61 -14.09 -1.91
N ARG A 131 6.06 -14.59 -3.03
CA ARG A 131 4.75 -15.27 -3.04
C ARG A 131 4.70 -16.52 -2.18
N LYS A 132 5.72 -17.39 -2.29
CA LYS A 132 5.80 -18.60 -1.46
C LYS A 132 5.84 -18.26 0.03
N LEU A 133 6.62 -17.24 0.40
CA LEU A 133 6.64 -16.73 1.77
C LEU A 133 5.27 -16.20 2.18
N TYR A 134 4.62 -15.38 1.35
CA TYR A 134 3.28 -14.86 1.60
C TYR A 134 2.29 -15.99 1.87
N THR A 135 2.15 -16.96 0.97
CA THR A 135 1.25 -18.11 1.15
C THR A 135 1.60 -18.93 2.39
N SER A 136 2.88 -19.06 2.73
CA SER A 136 3.30 -19.80 3.93
C SER A 136 2.93 -19.06 5.22
N LEU A 137 2.99 -17.74 5.23
CA LEU A 137 2.64 -16.89 6.37
C LEU A 137 1.13 -16.74 6.51
N THR A 138 0.42 -16.43 5.43
CA THR A 138 -1.01 -16.07 5.48
C THR A 138 -1.94 -17.26 5.24
N GLY A 139 -1.46 -18.32 4.60
CA GLY A 139 -2.29 -19.42 4.09
C GLY A 139 -3.06 -19.06 2.82
N ASP A 140 -2.91 -17.84 2.30
CA ASP A 140 -3.62 -17.35 1.12
C ASP A 140 -2.87 -17.72 -0.17
N ALA A 141 -3.54 -18.52 -1.01
CA ALA A 141 -3.10 -18.91 -2.33
C ALA A 141 -3.49 -17.81 -3.35
N ILE A 142 -2.88 -16.63 -3.22
CA ILE A 142 -3.24 -15.46 -4.03
C ILE A 142 -3.13 -15.69 -5.55
N GLN A 143 -2.29 -16.63 -5.99
CA GLN A 143 -2.17 -17.02 -7.39
C GLN A 143 -3.39 -17.71 -7.97
N GLU A 144 -4.31 -18.17 -7.13
CA GLU A 144 -5.56 -18.82 -7.55
C GLU A 144 -6.70 -17.81 -7.69
N GLN A 145 -6.46 -16.53 -7.37
CA GLN A 145 -7.47 -15.49 -7.44
C GLN A 145 -7.76 -15.06 -8.89
N PRO A 146 -9.00 -14.66 -9.22
CA PRO A 146 -9.38 -14.30 -10.60
C PRO A 146 -8.56 -13.17 -11.21
N PHE A 147 -8.09 -12.21 -10.40
CA PHE A 147 -7.29 -11.07 -10.86
C PHE A 147 -5.82 -11.44 -11.17
N TRP A 148 -5.36 -12.63 -10.77
CA TRP A 148 -3.93 -12.95 -10.72
C TRP A 148 -3.23 -12.82 -12.07
N ASP A 149 -3.83 -13.34 -13.14
CA ASP A 149 -3.23 -13.26 -14.47
C ASP A 149 -3.11 -11.81 -14.97
N ALA A 150 -4.08 -10.95 -14.64
CA ALA A 150 -4.02 -9.53 -14.95
C ALA A 150 -2.91 -8.83 -14.15
N PHE A 151 -2.77 -9.18 -12.87
CA PHE A 151 -1.71 -8.67 -12.01
C PHE A 151 -0.33 -9.06 -12.52
N ILE A 152 -0.11 -10.31 -12.93
CA ILE A 152 1.16 -10.77 -13.50
C ILE A 152 1.50 -10.01 -14.80
N ARG A 153 0.54 -9.83 -15.71
CA ARG A 153 0.76 -9.02 -16.93
C ARG A 153 1.15 -7.58 -16.59
N SER A 154 0.51 -7.00 -15.59
CA SER A 154 0.82 -5.65 -15.11
C SER A 154 2.21 -5.56 -14.46
N ALA A 155 2.60 -6.56 -13.65
CA ALA A 155 3.93 -6.62 -13.05
C ALA A 155 5.04 -6.71 -14.11
N GLN A 156 4.82 -7.52 -15.15
CA GLN A 156 5.72 -7.61 -16.31
C GLN A 156 5.82 -6.27 -17.06
N ARG A 157 4.70 -5.55 -17.19
CA ARG A 157 4.66 -4.21 -17.78
C ARG A 157 5.48 -3.22 -16.95
N ARG A 158 5.30 -3.18 -15.63
CA ARG A 158 6.10 -2.38 -14.69
C ARG A 158 7.59 -2.68 -14.80
N ASP A 159 7.97 -3.94 -14.86
CA ASP A 159 9.37 -4.34 -15.08
C ASP A 159 9.92 -3.88 -16.43
N ALA A 160 9.12 -3.95 -17.50
CA ALA A 160 9.52 -3.46 -18.81
C ALA A 160 9.68 -1.93 -18.83
N ILE A 161 8.83 -1.18 -18.12
CA ILE A 161 8.99 0.28 -17.97
C ILE A 161 10.33 0.57 -17.28
N ILE A 162 10.56 -0.01 -16.09
CA ILE A 162 11.73 0.31 -15.26
C ILE A 162 13.04 -0.14 -15.91
N ARG A 163 13.09 -1.36 -16.44
CA ARG A 163 14.36 -1.96 -16.90
C ARG A 163 14.66 -1.70 -18.38
N LYS A 164 13.62 -1.46 -19.20
CA LYS A 164 13.76 -1.35 -20.66
C LYS A 164 13.28 -0.01 -21.20
N GLY A 165 12.80 0.90 -20.34
CA GLY A 165 12.24 2.17 -20.77
C GLY A 165 11.00 2.02 -21.65
N LYS A 166 10.22 0.93 -21.50
CA LYS A 166 9.00 0.73 -22.27
C LYS A 166 8.05 1.92 -22.07
N ILE A 167 7.63 2.53 -23.18
CA ILE A 167 6.55 3.51 -23.18
C ILE A 167 5.22 2.73 -23.12
N VAL A 168 4.37 3.13 -22.18
CA VAL A 168 3.09 2.49 -21.90
C VAL A 168 1.99 3.50 -22.22
N GLY A 169 1.03 3.08 -23.04
CA GLY A 169 -0.11 3.92 -23.39
C GLY A 169 -1.18 3.90 -22.30
N ARG A 170 -2.16 4.81 -22.41
CA ARG A 170 -3.27 4.93 -21.46
C ARG A 170 -4.02 3.62 -21.17
N GLY A 171 -4.43 2.88 -22.20
CA GLY A 171 -5.20 1.63 -22.00
C GLY A 171 -4.42 0.57 -21.22
N GLU A 172 -3.11 0.45 -21.49
CA GLU A 172 -2.23 -0.43 -20.73
C GLU A 172 -2.06 0.03 -19.27
N ALA A 173 -2.05 1.34 -19.01
CA ALA A 173 -2.00 1.87 -17.65
C ALA A 173 -3.33 1.69 -16.91
N GLU A 174 -4.47 1.80 -17.60
CA GLU A 174 -5.81 1.52 -17.07
C GLU A 174 -5.93 0.06 -16.63
N GLU A 175 -5.55 -0.89 -17.49
CA GLU A 175 -5.49 -2.31 -17.16
C GLU A 175 -4.60 -2.59 -15.93
N SER A 176 -3.47 -1.87 -15.80
CA SER A 176 -2.59 -2.01 -14.64
C SER A 176 -3.24 -1.52 -13.35
N ILE A 177 -3.94 -0.38 -13.40
CA ILE A 177 -4.63 0.17 -12.23
C ILE A 177 -5.77 -0.75 -11.80
N GLU A 178 -6.52 -1.32 -12.75
CA GLU A 178 -7.59 -2.27 -12.47
C GLU A 178 -7.04 -3.51 -11.76
N ALA A 179 -6.02 -4.15 -12.34
CA ALA A 179 -5.39 -5.34 -11.74
C ALA A 179 -4.81 -5.07 -10.34
N VAL A 180 -4.20 -3.90 -10.13
CA VAL A 180 -3.71 -3.47 -8.81
C VAL A 180 -4.86 -3.18 -7.84
N SER A 181 -5.96 -2.59 -8.32
CA SER A 181 -7.13 -2.30 -7.49
C SER A 181 -7.76 -3.59 -6.97
N ASP A 182 -7.91 -4.60 -7.83
CA ASP A 182 -8.44 -5.93 -7.45
C ASP A 182 -7.51 -6.64 -6.47
N PHE A 183 -6.19 -6.59 -6.71
CA PHE A 183 -5.18 -7.12 -5.80
C PHE A 183 -5.28 -6.47 -4.41
N LEU A 184 -5.36 -5.14 -4.34
CA LEU A 184 -5.46 -4.43 -3.07
C LEU A 184 -6.79 -4.72 -2.38
N ALA A 185 -7.89 -4.79 -3.12
CA ALA A 185 -9.19 -5.14 -2.58
C ALA A 185 -9.15 -6.51 -1.88
N HIS A 186 -8.48 -7.50 -2.51
CA HIS A 186 -8.28 -8.83 -1.93
C HIS A 186 -7.46 -8.80 -0.64
N LEU A 187 -6.40 -8.00 -0.55
CA LEU A 187 -5.58 -7.91 0.67
C LEU A 187 -6.27 -7.17 1.83
N THR A 188 -7.29 -6.36 1.54
CA THR A 188 -8.01 -5.56 2.55
C THR A 188 -9.39 -6.11 2.92
N GLY A 189 -9.88 -7.12 2.20
CA GLY A 189 -11.15 -7.81 2.46
C GLY A 189 -10.99 -8.95 3.47
#